data_AF-A0A453P325-F1
#
_entry.id   AF-A0A453P325-F1
#
_cell.length_a   1.000
_cell.length_b   1.000
_cell.length_c   1.000
_cell.angle_alpha   90.00
_cell.angle_beta   90.00
_cell.angle_gamma   90.00
#
_symmetry.space_group_name_H-M   'P 1'
#
loop_
_entity.id
_entity.type
_entity.pdbx_description
1 polymer ?
#
loop_
_entity_poly.entity_id
_entity_poly.type
_entity_poly.pdbx_seq_one_letter_code
_entity_poly.pdbx_strand_id
1 'polypeptide(L)'
;MFSRRHHSASIFLKLAVRWRLKRLGADVPPCVLEFLSKTVHNWPDVAEALLKDIDSEPEPDNSCLSTPSSTCSKDGLSAEGMPSWQEQAVHGSNHLSDVFVLIEMLSVPGLFVEVARVFERALLQGAFGLQLVAMVLERRHSHKLSSKSGAVVYDLQSKQVLLDGQFEPSPIQEGDFTSVLALGEVLSLSTSARVQDFVRMLYAIMFKIYAEDHYRCRFLKGLVDRATNTSDNCREVDIDMDVLVFLVKEEFGIARPVLNMMREAAEVAQADRANLWHQICATEDENIRLREEMDMEQTKFTNEKAALAQRLTESEATTGHLRSELKAEKDRYIREKKELSRQMREIENQMEWVRSEKDEQIAKLSADRKNLHDRVSEAETQLSQFKARKREEIKKVTTEKNTLAERLKNAEASRKRFDDELKRHAAETQAREEIRKSLEAEVRRLTHKVGQTEGEKKEKEDQISRCEAYIDGMESKLQVCQQYIRTLETSLQEEMARHAPLYGVGVEALSLEELETLANIHEQSLRQIHTIRQRKGSSHLLSVPGLFPSSSMAVGPPSSLIHTSSIAPNGVGTHGNGHMNNAVDRWFNQT
;
A
#
# COMPACT_ATOMS: atom_id res chain seq x y z
N MET A 1 116.33 46.81 -17.06
CA MET A 1 117.55 46.82 -16.20
C MET A 1 117.77 48.13 -15.44
N PHE A 2 117.48 49.32 -15.98
CA PHE A 2 117.78 50.60 -15.30
C PHE A 2 117.11 50.81 -13.92
N SER A 3 115.86 50.35 -13.73
CA SER A 3 115.13 50.57 -12.46
C SER A 3 115.76 49.90 -11.22
N ARG A 4 116.53 48.80 -11.38
CA ARG A 4 117.18 48.12 -10.24
C ARG A 4 118.42 48.86 -9.74
N ARG A 5 119.13 49.61 -10.59
CA ARG A 5 120.36 50.34 -10.20
C ARG A 5 120.06 51.55 -9.30
N HIS A 6 118.97 52.28 -9.56
CA HIS A 6 118.54 53.39 -8.70
C HIS A 6 118.09 52.92 -7.31
N HIS A 7 117.42 51.77 -7.21
CA HIS A 7 117.08 51.17 -5.92
C HIS A 7 118.33 50.80 -5.11
N SER A 8 119.29 50.06 -5.69
CA SER A 8 120.53 49.72 -4.98
C SER A 8 121.34 50.95 -4.55
N ALA A 9 121.50 51.96 -5.41
CA ALA A 9 122.21 53.19 -5.04
C ALA A 9 121.52 53.96 -3.90
N SER A 10 120.18 54.00 -3.88
CA SER A 10 119.40 54.60 -2.80
C SER A 10 119.60 53.83 -1.47
N ILE A 11 119.61 52.50 -1.50
CA ILE A 11 119.83 51.65 -0.32
C ILE A 11 121.24 51.88 0.27
N PHE A 12 122.29 51.89 -0.56
CA PHE A 12 123.66 52.16 -0.11
C PHE A 12 123.82 53.54 0.52
N LEU A 13 123.14 54.57 0.00
CA LEU A 13 123.17 55.91 0.58
C LEU A 13 122.46 55.97 1.95
N LYS A 14 121.32 55.28 2.09
CA LYS A 14 120.58 55.15 3.37
C LYS A 14 121.44 54.48 4.44
N LEU A 15 122.09 53.36 4.12
CA LEU A 15 123.02 52.64 5.00
C LEU A 15 124.18 53.51 5.48
N ALA A 16 124.84 54.24 4.57
CA ALA A 16 125.96 55.10 4.90
C ALA A 16 125.57 56.28 5.81
N VAL A 17 124.36 56.83 5.63
CA VAL A 17 123.82 57.88 6.52
C VAL A 17 123.51 57.31 7.91
N ARG A 18 122.83 56.16 8.01
CA ARG A 18 122.54 55.51 9.31
C ARG A 18 123.83 55.19 10.07
N TRP A 19 124.83 54.57 9.43
CA TRP A 19 126.09 54.23 10.08
C TRP A 19 126.84 55.48 10.62
N ARG A 20 126.75 56.61 9.92
CA ARG A 20 127.31 57.89 10.39
C ARG A 20 126.52 58.47 11.57
N LEU A 21 125.20 58.34 11.59
CA LEU A 21 124.36 58.76 12.72
C LEU A 21 124.63 57.92 13.97
N LYS A 22 124.77 56.60 13.81
CA LYS A 22 125.17 55.69 14.89
C LYS A 22 126.50 56.09 15.51
N ARG A 23 127.53 56.30 14.68
CA ARG A 23 128.88 56.69 15.13
C ARG A 23 128.92 58.04 15.84
N LEU A 24 128.00 58.96 15.52
CA LEU A 24 127.86 60.24 16.21
C LEU A 24 127.04 60.11 17.51
N GLY A 25 126.09 59.17 17.59
CA GLY A 25 125.37 58.80 18.81
C GLY A 25 124.75 60.01 19.53
N ALA A 26 125.29 60.34 20.70
CA ALA A 26 124.83 61.45 21.52
C ALA A 26 125.11 62.84 20.90
N ASP A 27 126.09 62.96 20.01
CA ASP A 27 126.58 64.22 19.42
C ASP A 27 125.88 64.61 18.10
N VAL A 28 124.84 63.86 17.68
CA VAL A 28 124.04 64.20 16.50
C VAL A 28 123.33 65.55 16.71
N PRO A 29 123.55 66.57 15.84
CA PRO A 29 122.94 67.89 16.02
C PRO A 29 121.40 67.85 15.93
N PRO A 30 120.67 68.65 16.74
CA PRO A 30 119.20 68.66 16.74
C PRO A 30 118.55 68.90 15.37
N CYS A 31 119.14 69.77 14.54
CA CYS A 31 118.65 70.04 13.18
C CYS A 31 118.71 68.81 12.25
N VAL A 32 119.64 67.88 12.49
CA VAL A 32 119.73 66.61 11.75
C VAL A 32 118.63 65.66 12.21
N LEU A 33 118.34 65.60 13.52
CA LEU A 33 117.23 64.82 14.07
C LEU A 33 115.87 65.35 13.61
N GLU A 34 115.69 66.66 13.52
CA GLU A 34 114.49 67.29 12.97
C GLU A 34 114.31 67.01 11.47
N PHE A 35 115.39 67.03 10.69
CA PHE A 35 115.36 66.65 9.28
C PHE A 35 115.01 65.16 9.10
N LEU A 36 115.54 64.27 9.95
CA LEU A 36 115.19 62.85 9.97
C LEU A 36 113.72 62.63 10.33
N SER A 37 113.22 63.32 11.36
CA SER A 37 111.81 63.34 11.76
C SER A 37 110.88 63.69 10.58
N LYS A 38 111.16 64.81 9.91
CA LYS A 38 110.45 65.25 8.71
C LYS A 38 110.60 64.27 7.54
N THR A 39 111.73 63.59 7.40
CA THR A 39 111.95 62.61 6.33
C THR A 39 111.12 61.35 6.57
N VAL A 40 111.13 60.81 7.79
CA VAL A 40 110.36 59.61 8.18
C VAL A 40 108.86 59.84 8.02
N HIS A 41 108.35 61.00 8.42
CA HIS A 41 106.92 61.34 8.30
C HIS A 41 106.46 61.57 6.86
N ASN A 42 107.26 62.20 6.00
CA ASN A 42 106.86 62.55 4.64
C ASN A 42 107.14 61.44 3.60
N TRP A 43 107.95 60.42 3.93
CA TRP A 43 108.41 59.40 2.98
C TRP A 43 108.26 57.98 3.56
N PRO A 44 107.08 57.33 3.46
CA PRO A 44 106.85 56.00 4.04
C PRO A 44 107.80 54.92 3.49
N ASP A 45 108.13 54.94 2.20
CA ASP A 45 109.13 54.02 1.59
C ASP A 45 110.54 54.18 2.19
N VAL A 46 110.85 55.34 2.76
CA VAL A 46 112.12 55.58 3.47
C VAL A 46 112.00 55.09 4.90
N ALA A 47 110.86 55.30 5.56
CA ALA A 47 110.59 54.81 6.90
C ALA A 47 110.60 53.27 6.95
N GLU A 48 109.87 52.57 6.07
CA GLU A 48 109.83 51.10 6.03
C GLU A 48 111.22 50.51 5.72
N ALA A 49 111.99 51.15 4.82
CA ALA A 49 113.35 50.72 4.51
C ALA A 49 114.32 50.91 5.70
N LEU A 50 114.20 52.00 6.46
CA LEU A 50 114.96 52.22 7.68
C LEU A 50 114.55 51.23 8.79
N LEU A 51 113.26 50.94 8.94
CA LEU A 51 112.76 49.99 9.92
C LEU A 51 113.27 48.57 9.66
N LYS A 52 113.23 48.11 8.40
CA LYS A 52 113.80 46.82 7.99
C LYS A 52 115.30 46.75 8.18
N ASP A 53 116.02 47.85 7.94
CA ASP A 53 117.46 47.95 8.17
C ASP A 53 117.80 47.90 9.67
N ILE A 54 116.95 48.49 10.53
CA ILE A 54 117.08 48.37 12.00
C ILE A 54 116.81 46.93 12.46
N ASP A 55 115.80 46.26 11.90
CA ASP A 55 115.46 44.87 12.24
C ASP A 55 116.46 43.82 11.73
N SER A 56 117.27 44.16 10.72
CA SER A 56 118.22 43.23 10.06
C SER A 56 119.63 43.22 10.68
N GLU A 57 119.86 43.94 11.78
CA GLU A 57 121.18 44.03 12.39
C GLU A 57 121.51 42.74 13.18
N PRO A 58 122.62 42.04 12.87
CA PRO A 58 122.99 40.82 13.56
C PRO A 58 123.50 41.11 14.98
N GLU A 59 123.35 40.12 15.86
CA GLU A 59 123.92 40.10 17.22
C GLU A 59 125.38 40.58 17.22
N PRO A 60 125.80 41.39 18.22
CA PRO A 60 127.22 41.69 18.40
C PRO A 60 127.95 40.40 18.80
N ASP A 61 128.65 39.80 17.83
CA ASP A 61 129.44 38.58 18.03
C ASP A 61 130.41 38.77 19.20
N ASN A 62 130.21 37.97 20.25
CA ASN A 62 130.86 38.11 21.55
C ASN A 62 132.32 37.64 21.50
N SER A 63 133.17 38.44 20.84
CA SER A 63 134.55 38.11 20.54
C SER A 63 135.49 39.31 20.70
N CYS A 64 135.74 39.72 21.95
CA CYS A 64 137.12 39.76 22.48
C CYS A 64 137.21 40.17 23.97
N LEU A 65 137.74 39.23 24.76
CA LEU A 65 138.52 39.40 26.00
C LEU A 65 137.80 39.52 27.38
N SER A 66 138.08 38.48 28.19
CA SER A 66 138.33 38.50 29.65
C SER A 66 137.17 38.31 30.64
N THR A 67 136.99 37.05 31.03
CA THR A 67 136.51 36.54 32.34
C THR A 67 137.41 37.02 33.52
N PRO A 68 137.03 36.88 34.83
CA PRO A 68 136.18 35.83 35.44
C PRO A 68 135.24 36.19 36.62
N SER A 69 134.48 35.16 37.08
CA SER A 69 133.84 35.02 38.42
C SER A 69 132.57 35.86 38.68
N SER A 70 131.66 35.52 39.61
CA SER A 70 131.57 34.43 40.61
C SER A 70 130.11 33.98 40.90
N THR A 71 129.95 32.88 41.64
CA THR A 71 128.70 32.27 42.16
C THR A 71 127.86 33.16 43.10
N CYS A 72 126.53 32.90 43.18
CA CYS A 72 125.80 32.41 44.39
C CYS A 72 124.39 33.03 44.64
N SER A 73 123.40 32.16 44.84
CA SER A 73 122.18 32.22 45.69
C SER A 73 121.22 33.43 45.78
N LYS A 74 119.96 33.13 45.44
CA LYS A 74 118.70 33.26 46.22
C LYS A 74 118.53 34.31 47.35
N ASP A 75 117.35 34.95 47.27
CA ASP A 75 116.46 35.47 48.33
C ASP A 75 116.95 36.60 49.25
N GLY A 76 116.31 37.78 49.14
CA GLY A 76 116.39 38.86 50.13
C GLY A 76 116.36 40.27 49.55
N LEU A 77 115.18 40.83 49.29
CA LEU A 77 115.04 42.26 48.95
C LEU A 77 115.05 43.11 50.24
N SER A 78 116.21 43.68 50.56
CA SER A 78 116.37 44.78 51.50
C SER A 78 117.14 45.92 50.85
N ALA A 79 117.04 47.11 51.43
CA ALA A 79 117.35 48.39 50.82
C ALA A 79 118.85 48.63 50.51
N GLU A 80 119.05 49.72 49.75
CA GLU A 80 120.29 50.46 49.54
C GLU A 80 121.23 49.93 48.43
N GLY A 81 121.64 50.85 47.54
CA GLY A 81 122.43 50.56 46.35
C GLY A 81 121.66 50.70 45.04
N MET A 82 121.52 51.93 44.55
CA MET A 82 121.38 52.17 43.10
C MET A 82 122.57 51.51 42.40
N PRO A 83 122.39 50.51 41.51
CA PRO A 83 123.51 49.94 40.79
C PRO A 83 124.15 51.03 39.93
N SER A 84 125.47 51.13 39.96
CA SER A 84 126.21 52.08 39.13
C SER A 84 126.20 51.63 37.67
N TRP A 85 125.10 51.88 36.95
CA TRP A 85 124.95 51.68 35.50
C TRP A 85 125.89 52.54 34.63
N GLN A 86 126.91 53.16 35.25
CA GLN A 86 127.81 54.12 34.67
C GLN A 86 128.90 53.49 33.79
N GLU A 87 129.18 52.18 33.93
CA GLU A 87 130.11 51.45 33.05
C GLU A 87 129.48 51.00 31.71
N GLN A 88 128.14 51.01 31.59
CA GLN A 88 127.47 50.74 30.30
C GLN A 88 127.54 51.94 29.31
N ALA A 89 128.00 53.11 29.78
CA ALA A 89 127.88 54.38 29.08
C ALA A 89 128.71 54.49 27.78
N VAL A 90 129.71 53.63 27.57
CA VAL A 90 130.69 53.75 26.48
C VAL A 90 130.35 52.89 25.25
N HIS A 91 129.36 51.98 25.32
CA HIS A 91 128.93 51.15 24.18
C HIS A 91 127.45 51.35 23.77
N GLY A 92 126.59 51.87 24.66
CA GLY A 92 125.16 52.09 24.36
C GLY A 92 124.84 53.30 23.45
N SER A 93 125.79 54.20 23.20
CA SER A 93 125.56 55.43 22.42
C SER A 93 125.27 55.18 20.94
N ASN A 94 125.71 54.03 20.40
CA ASN A 94 125.62 53.70 18.98
C ASN A 94 124.19 53.53 18.45
N HIS A 95 123.21 53.24 19.32
CA HIS A 95 121.80 53.03 18.92
C HIS A 95 120.88 54.24 19.19
N LEU A 96 121.42 55.38 19.65
CA LEU A 96 120.60 56.55 20.02
C LEU A 96 119.78 57.09 18.84
N SER A 97 120.37 57.13 17.65
CA SER A 97 119.66 57.52 16.42
C SER A 97 118.61 56.51 15.98
N ASP A 98 118.84 55.21 16.19
CA ASP A 98 117.86 54.16 15.87
C ASP A 98 116.65 54.27 16.80
N VAL A 99 116.86 54.41 18.12
CA VAL A 99 115.78 54.60 19.10
C VAL A 99 115.00 55.90 18.83
N PHE A 100 115.69 56.99 18.48
CA PHE A 100 115.02 58.23 18.07
C PHE A 100 114.12 58.03 16.85
N VAL A 101 114.61 57.32 15.83
CA VAL A 101 113.85 57.04 14.61
C VAL A 101 112.69 56.08 14.86
N LEU A 102 112.84 55.04 15.69
CA LEU A 102 111.74 54.15 16.04
C LEU A 102 110.65 54.88 16.83
N ILE A 103 111.01 55.72 17.82
CA ILE A 103 110.01 56.50 18.57
C ILE A 103 109.28 57.49 17.66
N GLU A 104 109.96 58.07 16.66
CA GLU A 104 109.33 58.87 15.61
C GLU A 104 108.35 58.05 14.75
N MET A 105 108.72 56.81 14.38
CA MET A 105 107.89 55.92 13.56
C MET A 105 106.64 55.40 14.27
N LEU A 106 106.60 55.39 15.62
CA LEU A 106 105.38 55.04 16.37
C LEU A 106 104.21 55.99 16.08
N SER A 107 104.50 57.24 15.66
CA SER A 107 103.48 58.22 15.26
C SER A 107 103.14 58.16 13.76
N VAL A 108 103.82 57.31 12.97
CA VAL A 108 103.54 57.15 11.54
C VAL A 108 102.42 56.11 11.33
N PRO A 109 101.30 56.48 10.69
CA PRO A 109 100.19 55.55 10.43
C PRO A 109 100.65 54.31 9.66
N GLY A 110 100.30 53.13 10.16
CA GLY A 110 100.59 51.85 9.50
C GLY A 110 101.98 51.25 9.76
N LEU A 111 102.83 51.88 10.58
CA LEU A 111 104.12 51.30 11.01
C LEU A 111 104.15 50.85 12.48
N PHE A 112 103.18 51.27 13.30
CA PHE A 112 103.21 51.10 14.75
C PHE A 112 103.44 49.64 15.22
N VAL A 113 102.77 48.66 14.61
CA VAL A 113 102.85 47.26 15.04
C VAL A 113 104.21 46.65 14.71
N GLU A 114 104.76 46.98 13.54
CA GLU A 114 106.08 46.56 13.08
C GLU A 114 107.17 47.22 13.94
N VAL A 115 107.05 48.52 14.20
CA VAL A 115 107.96 49.26 15.09
C VAL A 115 107.95 48.66 16.50
N ALA A 116 106.78 48.38 17.07
CA ALA A 116 106.66 47.77 18.39
C ALA A 116 107.36 46.41 18.48
N ARG A 117 107.23 45.56 17.43
CA ARG A 117 107.94 44.27 17.35
C ARG A 117 109.45 44.40 17.22
N VAL A 118 109.94 45.35 16.42
CA VAL A 118 111.38 45.64 16.31
C VAL A 118 111.92 46.15 17.64
N PHE A 119 111.15 47.00 18.34
CA PHE A 119 111.49 47.51 19.67
C PHE A 119 111.54 46.38 20.71
N GLU A 120 110.55 45.50 20.74
CA GLU A 120 110.53 44.32 21.63
C GLU A 120 111.74 43.40 21.37
N ARG A 121 112.05 43.11 20.10
CA ARG A 121 113.20 42.29 19.71
C ARG A 121 114.52 42.91 20.19
N ALA A 122 114.72 44.20 19.93
CA ALA A 122 115.93 44.91 20.35
C ALA A 122 116.08 45.01 21.89
N LEU A 123 114.97 45.03 22.64
CA LEU A 123 114.98 44.90 24.10
C LEU A 123 115.36 43.49 24.56
N LEU A 124 114.84 42.45 23.91
CA LEU A 124 115.18 41.05 24.20
C LEU A 124 116.66 40.75 23.93
N GLN A 125 117.22 41.30 22.87
CA GLN A 125 118.65 41.24 22.54
C GLN A 125 119.49 42.11 23.48
N GLY A 126 118.92 43.20 24.01
CA GLY A 126 119.61 44.16 24.87
C GLY A 126 120.35 45.27 24.13
N ALA A 127 120.12 45.41 22.82
CA ALA A 127 120.60 46.53 22.03
C ALA A 127 119.97 47.86 22.50
N PHE A 128 118.72 47.81 22.97
CA PHE A 128 118.06 48.95 23.63
C PHE A 128 118.02 48.76 25.14
N GLY A 129 118.35 49.83 25.86
CA GLY A 129 118.30 49.89 27.32
C GLY A 129 117.54 51.12 27.80
N LEU A 130 117.06 51.05 29.05
CA LEU A 130 116.25 52.10 29.69
C LEU A 130 116.86 53.50 29.57
N GLN A 131 118.15 53.64 29.86
CA GLN A 131 118.87 54.92 29.80
C GLN A 131 118.88 55.54 28.39
N LEU A 132 118.99 54.71 27.35
CA LEU A 132 119.00 55.17 25.95
C LEU A 132 117.62 55.73 25.56
N VAL A 133 116.56 55.03 25.94
CA VAL A 133 115.18 55.44 25.69
C VAL A 133 114.85 56.70 26.50
N ALA A 134 115.26 56.78 27.76
CA ALA A 134 115.11 57.96 28.61
C ALA A 134 115.77 59.21 27.97
N MET A 135 117.05 59.12 27.59
CA MET A 135 117.77 60.21 26.94
C MET A 135 117.10 60.67 25.64
N VAL A 136 116.55 59.75 24.85
CA VAL A 136 115.83 60.10 23.62
C VAL A 136 114.51 60.79 23.94
N LEU A 137 113.72 60.28 24.89
CA LEU A 137 112.45 60.88 25.31
C LEU A 137 112.67 62.28 25.91
N GLU A 138 113.64 62.46 26.80
CA GLU A 138 114.02 63.75 27.39
C GLU A 138 114.43 64.76 26.32
N ARG A 139 115.30 64.37 25.37
CA ARG A 139 115.70 65.22 24.24
C ARG A 139 114.49 65.63 23.40
N ARG A 140 113.61 64.68 23.03
CA ARG A 140 112.41 64.94 22.22
C ARG A 140 111.42 65.86 22.93
N HIS A 141 111.13 65.59 24.20
CA HIS A 141 110.24 66.40 25.03
C HIS A 141 110.80 67.83 25.18
N SER A 142 112.09 67.96 25.50
CA SER A 142 112.78 69.27 25.61
C SER A 142 112.77 70.06 24.29
N HIS A 143 113.02 69.40 23.16
CA HIS A 143 112.96 70.04 21.84
C HIS A 143 111.52 70.48 21.47
N LYS A 144 110.49 69.72 21.86
CA LYS A 144 109.08 70.09 21.63
C LYS A 144 108.63 71.24 22.53
N LEU A 145 109.10 71.31 23.79
CA LEU A 145 108.91 72.48 24.65
C LEU A 145 109.62 73.73 24.08
N SER A 146 110.88 73.59 23.67
CA SER A 146 111.66 74.68 23.05
C SER A 146 111.02 75.20 21.75
N SER A 147 110.53 74.30 20.90
CA SER A 147 109.85 74.67 19.65
C SER A 147 108.52 75.39 19.91
N LYS A 148 107.76 74.99 20.93
CA LYS A 148 106.55 75.71 21.38
C LYS A 148 106.87 77.09 21.98
N SER A 149 108.02 77.27 22.64
CA SER A 149 108.44 78.57 23.19
C SER A 149 108.70 79.65 22.12
N GLY A 150 108.88 79.29 20.84
CA GLY A 150 109.00 80.25 19.74
C GLY A 150 107.65 80.72 19.17
N ALA A 151 106.54 80.13 19.62
CA ALA A 151 105.20 80.37 19.08
C ALA A 151 104.22 80.79 20.19
N VAL A 152 104.55 81.85 20.93
CA VAL A 152 103.66 82.45 21.95
C VAL A 152 103.50 83.96 21.69
N VAL A 153 102.49 84.30 20.89
CA VAL A 153 101.85 85.62 20.88
C VAL A 153 100.35 85.37 20.86
N TYR A 154 99.70 85.57 22.02
CA TYR A 154 98.34 85.13 22.39
C TYR A 154 98.22 83.59 22.45
N ASP A 155 97.89 82.96 23.57
CA ASP A 155 96.77 83.29 24.46
C ASP A 155 97.07 82.96 25.93
N LEU A 156 96.59 83.80 26.86
CA LEU A 156 96.83 83.68 28.29
C LEU A 156 95.51 83.79 29.07
N GLN A 157 94.51 83.01 28.65
CA GLN A 157 93.17 83.07 29.23
C GLN A 157 92.44 81.70 29.30
N SER A 158 93.07 80.70 29.92
CA SER A 158 92.39 79.49 30.40
C SER A 158 93.10 78.86 31.61
N LYS A 159 92.94 79.51 32.78
CA LYS A 159 93.40 78.97 34.07
C LYS A 159 92.37 79.14 35.19
N GLN A 160 91.11 78.83 34.92
CA GLN A 160 90.12 78.49 35.96
C GLN A 160 88.86 77.89 35.32
N VAL A 161 88.67 76.59 35.48
CA VAL A 161 87.46 75.88 35.99
C VAL A 161 87.84 74.40 35.93
N LEU A 162 87.90 73.74 37.09
CA LEU A 162 88.23 72.33 37.24
C LEU A 162 87.18 71.76 38.20
N LEU A 163 86.13 71.14 37.63
CA LEU A 163 85.09 70.35 38.32
C LEU A 163 84.03 69.86 37.31
N ASP A 164 84.43 69.14 36.25
CA ASP A 164 83.56 68.13 35.63
C ASP A 164 84.39 67.00 34.99
N GLY A 165 83.86 65.78 35.02
CA GLY A 165 84.56 64.52 34.74
C GLY A 165 84.77 64.18 33.26
N GLN A 166 84.65 65.14 32.35
CA GLN A 166 84.90 64.94 30.92
C GLN A 166 86.12 65.73 30.44
N PHE A 167 87.25 65.03 30.33
CA PHE A 167 88.35 65.49 29.49
C PHE A 167 87.97 65.32 28.01
N GLU A 168 87.37 66.36 27.44
CA GLU A 168 87.36 66.59 25.99
C GLU A 168 88.83 66.53 25.49
N PRO A 169 89.17 65.64 24.53
CA PRO A 169 90.54 65.50 24.04
C PRO A 169 90.88 66.68 23.13
N SER A 170 91.29 67.79 23.73
CA SER A 170 91.82 68.95 23.01
C SER A 170 92.93 68.51 22.06
N PRO A 171 92.92 68.90 20.77
CA PRO A 171 93.84 68.42 19.74
C PRO A 171 95.23 69.09 19.85
N ILE A 172 95.75 69.20 21.08
CA ILE A 172 97.16 69.49 21.34
C ILE A 172 97.95 68.29 20.80
N GLN A 173 99.08 68.58 20.16
CA GLN A 173 99.87 67.58 19.44
C GLN A 173 100.66 66.69 20.43
N GLU A 174 99.98 65.76 21.11
CA GLU A 174 100.49 64.81 22.12
C GLU A 174 101.27 63.61 21.53
N GLY A 175 101.86 63.78 20.34
CA GLY A 175 102.31 62.66 19.48
C GLY A 175 103.17 61.62 20.18
N ASP A 176 104.26 62.05 20.84
CA ASP A 176 105.18 61.12 21.51
C ASP A 176 104.56 60.47 22.74
N PHE A 177 103.76 61.20 23.52
CA PHE A 177 103.15 60.66 24.73
C PHE A 177 102.18 59.53 24.40
N THR A 178 101.23 59.78 23.48
CA THR A 178 100.24 58.77 23.10
C THR A 178 100.90 57.58 22.40
N SER A 179 101.85 57.81 21.50
CA SER A 179 102.56 56.75 20.78
C SER A 179 103.44 55.88 21.69
N VAL A 180 104.12 56.45 22.68
CA VAL A 180 104.99 55.69 23.61
C VAL A 180 104.16 55.03 24.73
N LEU A 181 103.03 55.64 25.13
CA LEU A 181 102.07 55.01 26.04
C LEU A 181 101.49 53.74 25.40
N ALA A 182 101.00 53.84 24.15
CA ALA A 182 100.52 52.69 23.40
C ALA A 182 101.61 51.63 23.16
N LEU A 183 102.87 52.03 22.97
CA LEU A 183 103.99 51.08 22.91
C LEU A 183 104.15 50.33 24.25
N GLY A 184 104.07 51.04 25.38
CA GLY A 184 104.07 50.43 26.71
C GLY A 184 102.92 49.43 26.90
N GLU A 185 101.72 49.76 26.41
CA GLU A 185 100.52 48.92 26.47
C GLU A 185 100.59 47.67 25.58
N VAL A 186 101.39 47.70 24.50
CA VAL A 186 101.65 46.51 23.67
C VAL A 186 102.77 45.66 24.29
N LEU A 187 103.85 46.30 24.76
CA LEU A 187 104.97 45.59 25.40
C LEU A 187 104.57 44.95 26.74
N SER A 188 103.59 45.52 27.46
CA SER A 188 103.02 44.94 28.69
C SER A 188 102.30 43.61 28.47
N LEU A 189 102.04 43.21 27.22
CA LEU A 189 101.50 41.89 26.87
C LEU A 189 102.58 40.81 26.70
N SER A 190 103.86 41.18 26.65
CA SER A 190 104.99 40.26 26.43
C SER A 190 105.15 39.27 27.57
N THR A 191 105.50 38.01 27.29
CA THR A 191 105.76 37.00 28.34
C THR A 191 107.17 37.07 28.94
N SER A 192 108.04 37.96 28.43
CA SER A 192 109.42 38.08 28.87
C SER A 192 109.56 39.02 30.07
N ALA A 193 110.06 38.51 31.20
CA ALA A 193 110.36 39.31 32.38
C ALA A 193 111.26 40.52 32.06
N ARG A 194 112.23 40.38 31.14
CA ARG A 194 113.11 41.48 30.68
C ARG A 194 112.32 42.62 30.04
N VAL A 195 111.28 42.31 29.26
CA VAL A 195 110.41 43.30 28.61
C VAL A 195 109.45 43.91 29.63
N GLN A 196 108.88 43.09 30.52
CA GLN A 196 108.00 43.54 31.60
C GLN A 196 108.72 44.50 32.58
N ASP A 197 109.94 44.17 33.02
CA ASP A 197 110.75 45.06 33.86
C ASP A 197 111.13 46.36 33.12
N PHE A 198 111.44 46.28 31.82
CA PHE A 198 111.64 47.47 30.99
C PHE A 198 110.37 48.32 30.90
N VAL A 199 109.19 47.73 30.72
CA VAL A 199 107.91 48.45 30.66
C VAL A 199 107.60 49.12 31.99
N ARG A 200 107.80 48.42 33.12
CA ARG A 200 107.62 49.00 34.47
C ARG A 200 108.47 50.25 34.65
N MET A 201 109.73 50.20 34.22
CA MET A 201 110.66 51.33 34.31
C MET A 201 110.41 52.40 33.22
N LEU A 202 109.97 52.03 32.02
CA LEU A 202 109.57 52.96 30.96
C LEU A 202 108.42 53.82 31.44
N TYR A 203 107.40 53.22 32.04
CA TYR A 203 106.26 53.91 32.63
C TYR A 203 106.67 54.86 33.75
N ALA A 204 107.59 54.47 34.63
CA ALA A 204 108.16 55.36 35.63
C ALA A 204 108.88 56.58 35.00
N ILE A 205 109.67 56.36 33.95
CA ILE A 205 110.39 57.42 33.24
C ILE A 205 109.44 58.32 32.45
N MET A 206 108.42 57.77 31.79
CA MET A 206 107.36 58.55 31.16
C MET A 206 106.64 59.45 32.17
N PHE A 207 106.30 58.92 33.34
CA PHE A 207 105.62 59.69 34.39
C PHE A 207 106.50 60.82 34.97
N LYS A 208 107.83 60.67 34.93
CA LYS A 208 108.80 61.70 35.31
C LYS A 208 109.03 62.75 34.22
N ILE A 209 109.12 62.34 32.95
CA ILE A 209 109.35 63.25 31.82
C ILE A 209 108.10 64.08 31.50
N TYR A 210 106.93 63.44 31.41
CA TYR A 210 105.65 64.10 31.12
C TYR A 210 105.00 64.55 32.43
N ALA A 211 105.56 65.61 33.00
CA ALA A 211 105.20 66.09 34.32
C ALA A 211 103.85 66.83 34.40
N GLU A 212 103.23 67.14 33.26
CA GLU A 212 101.99 67.92 33.17
C GLU A 212 100.75 67.13 33.62
N ASP A 213 99.84 67.80 34.36
CA ASP A 213 98.69 67.16 35.03
C ASP A 213 97.76 66.37 34.09
N HIS A 214 97.59 66.82 32.84
CA HIS A 214 96.73 66.15 31.85
C HIS A 214 97.31 64.80 31.41
N TYR A 215 98.61 64.74 31.11
CA TYR A 215 99.30 63.48 30.83
C TYR A 215 99.24 62.55 32.03
N ARG A 216 99.52 63.05 33.23
CA ARG A 216 99.50 62.26 34.46
C ARG A 216 98.10 61.71 34.79
N CYS A 217 97.06 62.51 34.61
CA CYS A 217 95.67 62.06 34.79
C CYS A 217 95.29 60.98 33.75
N ARG A 218 95.55 61.23 32.46
CA ARG A 218 95.29 60.27 31.37
C ARG A 218 96.04 58.95 31.56
N PHE A 219 97.31 59.04 31.98
CA PHE A 219 98.19 57.91 32.26
C PHE A 219 97.66 57.04 33.42
N LEU A 220 97.39 57.65 34.57
CA LEU A 220 96.91 56.95 35.76
C LEU A 220 95.50 56.37 35.53
N LYS A 221 94.64 57.09 34.80
CA LYS A 221 93.32 56.57 34.43
C LYS A 221 93.45 55.32 33.54
N GLY A 222 94.28 55.36 32.49
CA GLY A 222 94.49 54.20 31.61
C GLY A 222 95.00 52.96 32.36
N LEU A 223 95.91 53.14 33.32
CA LEU A 223 96.35 52.07 34.22
C LEU A 223 95.22 51.55 35.11
N VAL A 224 94.46 52.43 35.77
CA VAL A 224 93.37 52.03 36.67
C VAL A 224 92.24 51.34 35.90
N ASP A 225 91.84 51.86 34.74
CA ASP A 225 90.82 51.26 33.89
C ASP A 225 91.24 49.83 33.49
N ARG A 226 92.49 49.59 33.09
CA ARG A 226 92.98 48.23 32.77
C ARG A 226 93.06 47.31 33.99
N ALA A 227 93.58 47.80 35.11
CA ALA A 227 93.68 47.07 36.37
C ALA A 227 92.31 46.72 37.01
N THR A 228 91.26 47.48 36.70
CA THR A 228 89.90 47.26 37.24
C THR A 228 88.93 46.61 36.25
N ASN A 229 89.31 46.49 34.97
CA ASN A 229 88.49 45.81 33.96
C ASN A 229 88.40 44.30 34.21
N THR A 230 87.18 43.80 34.36
CA THR A 230 86.86 42.39 34.63
C THR A 230 86.98 41.46 33.41
N SER A 231 87.68 41.87 32.33
CA SER A 231 87.81 41.09 31.10
C SER A 231 88.85 39.96 31.21
N ASP A 232 88.42 38.88 31.86
CA ASP A 232 88.74 37.49 31.48
C ASP A 232 90.21 37.05 31.60
N ASN A 233 91.02 37.72 32.44
CA ASN A 233 92.40 37.32 32.72
C ASN A 233 92.75 37.48 34.20
N CYS A 234 92.54 36.42 35.00
CA CYS A 234 93.37 36.17 36.18
C CYS A 234 94.80 35.84 35.74
N ARG A 235 95.55 36.83 35.26
CA ARG A 235 97.00 36.75 35.15
C ARG A 235 97.58 36.84 36.56
N GLU A 236 98.52 35.96 36.85
CA GLU A 236 99.19 35.88 38.16
C GLU A 236 100.05 37.12 38.47
N VAL A 237 100.36 37.92 37.43
CA VAL A 237 101.02 39.22 37.52
C VAL A 237 100.23 40.22 36.66
N ASP A 238 99.69 41.25 37.29
CA ASP A 238 99.14 42.43 36.62
C ASP A 238 100.20 43.54 36.65
N ILE A 239 100.84 43.77 35.50
CA ILE A 239 101.87 44.80 35.38
C ILE A 239 101.30 46.22 35.52
N ASP A 240 100.05 46.46 35.13
CA ASP A 240 99.45 47.80 35.31
C ASP A 240 99.26 48.09 36.81
N MET A 241 98.87 47.09 37.62
CA MET A 241 98.88 47.18 39.09
C MET A 241 100.27 47.30 39.69
N ASP A 242 101.27 46.52 39.23
CA ASP A 242 102.65 46.66 39.69
C ASP A 242 103.21 48.07 39.44
N VAL A 243 102.87 48.66 38.30
CA VAL A 243 103.26 50.01 37.89
C VAL A 243 102.57 51.05 38.78
N LEU A 244 101.27 50.90 39.06
CA LEU A 244 100.55 51.74 40.01
C LEU A 244 101.18 51.67 41.41
N VAL A 245 101.50 50.46 41.90
CA VAL A 245 102.17 50.25 43.20
C VAL A 245 103.57 50.89 43.22
N PHE A 246 104.33 50.78 42.13
CA PHE A 246 105.64 51.41 42.00
C PHE A 246 105.54 52.94 42.02
N LEU A 247 104.66 53.53 41.21
CA LEU A 247 104.46 54.97 41.14
C LEU A 247 103.95 55.56 42.46
N VAL A 248 103.03 54.86 43.15
CA VAL A 248 102.52 55.28 44.46
C VAL A 248 103.60 55.25 45.56
N LYS A 249 104.64 54.42 45.42
CA LYS A 249 105.80 54.40 46.34
C LYS A 249 106.81 55.50 46.04
N GLU A 250 107.10 55.73 44.76
CA GLU A 250 108.17 56.64 44.32
C GLU A 250 107.75 58.12 44.26
N GLU A 251 106.50 58.42 43.93
CA GLU A 251 106.03 59.77 43.61
C GLU A 251 104.99 60.27 44.62
N PHE A 252 105.28 61.41 45.26
CA PHE A 252 104.40 61.97 46.28
C PHE A 252 103.09 62.50 45.68
N GLY A 253 101.96 62.10 46.26
CA GLY A 253 100.63 62.63 45.93
C GLY A 253 99.78 61.76 44.97
N ILE A 254 100.34 60.74 44.32
CA ILE A 254 99.60 59.86 43.38
C ILE A 254 98.58 58.96 44.08
N ALA A 255 98.86 58.54 45.31
CA ALA A 255 98.04 57.56 46.04
C ALA A 255 96.55 57.91 46.09
N ARG A 256 96.21 59.18 46.35
CA ARG A 256 94.82 59.64 46.51
C ARG A 256 94.05 59.68 45.18
N PRO A 257 94.59 60.24 44.07
CA PRO A 257 94.02 60.08 42.73
C PRO A 257 93.73 58.63 42.35
N VAL A 258 94.72 57.72 42.50
CA VAL A 258 94.56 56.31 42.13
C VAL A 258 93.46 55.64 42.96
N LEU A 259 93.48 55.80 44.29
CA LEU A 259 92.45 55.24 45.17
C LEU A 259 91.04 55.82 44.92
N ASN A 260 90.93 57.07 44.45
CA ASN A 260 89.64 57.63 44.03
C ASN A 260 89.11 56.94 42.76
N MET A 261 89.93 56.82 41.72
CA MET A 261 89.53 56.17 40.47
C MET A 261 89.21 54.68 40.67
N MET A 262 89.98 53.96 41.50
CA MET A 262 89.68 52.57 41.86
C MET A 262 88.37 52.44 42.66
N ARG A 263 88.06 53.41 43.54
CA ARG A 263 86.78 53.43 44.26
C ARG A 263 85.61 53.67 43.30
N GLU A 264 85.74 54.61 42.37
CA GLU A 264 84.71 54.89 41.36
C GLU A 264 84.43 53.67 40.48
N ALA A 265 85.46 52.96 40.02
CA ALA A 265 85.32 51.70 39.29
C ALA A 265 84.60 50.61 40.12
N ALA A 266 84.94 50.49 41.42
CA ALA A 266 84.29 49.55 42.32
C ALA A 266 82.82 49.90 42.63
N GLU A 267 82.49 51.19 42.75
CA GLU A 267 81.11 51.68 42.95
C GLU A 267 80.23 51.37 41.73
N VAL A 268 80.75 51.56 40.50
CA VAL A 268 80.06 51.17 39.26
C VAL A 268 79.82 49.66 39.19
N ALA A 269 80.86 48.85 39.37
CA ALA A 269 80.74 47.38 39.35
C ALA A 269 79.77 46.85 40.43
N GLN A 270 79.73 47.50 41.59
CA GLN A 270 78.79 47.17 42.66
C GLN A 270 77.34 47.55 42.33
N ALA A 271 77.11 48.65 41.61
CA ALA A 271 75.78 49.02 41.11
C ALA A 271 75.28 48.04 40.04
N ASP A 272 76.13 47.67 39.08
CA ASP A 272 75.80 46.67 38.05
C ASP A 272 75.46 45.30 38.66
N ARG A 273 76.22 44.87 39.66
CA ARG A 273 75.93 43.64 40.43
C ARG A 273 74.58 43.70 41.14
N ALA A 274 74.19 44.86 41.69
CA ALA A 274 72.88 45.04 42.32
C ALA A 274 71.74 44.99 41.29
N ASN A 275 71.92 45.63 40.11
CA ASN A 275 70.97 45.59 39.01
C ASN A 275 70.75 44.15 38.50
N LEU A 276 71.84 43.40 38.29
CA LEU A 276 71.77 41.98 37.91
C LEU A 276 71.07 41.13 38.97
N TRP A 277 71.32 41.36 40.25
CA TRP A 277 70.65 40.64 41.33
C TRP A 277 69.12 40.89 41.33
N HIS A 278 68.69 42.14 41.16
CA HIS A 278 67.26 42.47 41.04
C HIS A 278 66.62 41.84 39.80
N GLN A 279 67.31 41.78 38.67
CA GLN A 279 66.83 41.08 37.47
C GLN A 279 66.67 39.58 37.73
N ILE A 280 67.65 38.94 38.38
CA ILE A 280 67.58 37.52 38.74
C ILE A 280 66.35 37.26 39.61
N CYS A 281 66.17 37.99 40.71
CA CYS A 281 65.01 37.80 41.59
C CYS A 281 63.67 38.01 40.85
N ALA A 282 63.55 39.04 40.01
CA ALA A 282 62.34 39.25 39.21
C ALA A 282 62.07 38.09 38.22
N THR A 283 63.11 37.49 37.64
CA THR A 283 62.95 36.30 36.79
C THR A 283 62.66 35.02 37.58
N GLU A 284 63.15 34.91 38.82
CA GLU A 284 62.83 33.80 39.72
C GLU A 284 61.36 33.85 40.17
N ASP A 285 60.86 35.03 40.55
CA ASP A 285 59.44 35.25 40.91
C ASP A 285 58.50 34.89 39.75
N GLU A 286 58.82 35.30 38.51
CA GLU A 286 58.01 34.93 37.34
C GLU A 286 58.06 33.43 37.03
N ASN A 287 59.22 32.78 37.23
CA ASN A 287 59.33 31.32 37.11
C ASN A 287 58.51 30.58 38.19
N ILE A 288 58.39 31.13 39.41
CA ILE A 288 57.52 30.58 40.45
C ILE A 288 56.06 30.71 40.01
N ARG A 289 55.62 31.90 39.59
CA ARG A 289 54.25 32.13 39.10
C ARG A 289 53.86 31.20 37.95
N LEU A 290 54.75 31.02 36.97
CA LEU A 290 54.50 30.13 35.82
C LEU A 290 54.39 28.65 36.22
N ARG A 291 55.11 28.21 37.26
CA ARG A 291 54.96 26.86 37.82
C ARG A 291 53.64 26.69 38.56
N GLU A 292 53.25 27.68 39.38
CA GLU A 292 51.95 27.69 40.07
C GLU A 292 50.78 27.68 39.08
N GLU A 293 50.85 28.46 37.99
CA GLU A 293 49.85 28.46 36.92
C GLU A 293 49.76 27.10 36.20
N MET A 294 50.90 26.49 35.88
CA MET A 294 50.98 25.15 35.30
C MET A 294 50.36 24.09 36.24
N ASP A 295 50.65 24.13 37.54
CA ASP A 295 50.08 23.20 38.52
C ASP A 295 48.57 23.41 38.70
N MET A 296 48.08 24.66 38.67
CA MET A 296 46.65 24.96 38.68
C MET A 296 45.94 24.40 37.43
N GLU A 297 46.45 24.64 36.23
CA GLU A 297 45.87 24.08 35.01
C GLU A 297 45.97 22.54 34.96
N GLN A 298 47.04 21.95 35.50
CA GLN A 298 47.16 20.50 35.62
C GLN A 298 46.11 19.93 36.57
N THR A 299 45.89 20.53 37.75
CA THR A 299 44.84 20.05 38.68
C THR A 299 43.44 20.20 38.07
N LYS A 300 43.14 21.33 37.42
CA LYS A 300 41.91 21.56 36.64
C LYS A 300 41.71 20.50 35.56
N PHE A 301 42.72 20.21 34.73
CA PHE A 301 42.65 19.16 33.72
C PHE A 301 42.41 17.77 34.32
N THR A 302 43.03 17.45 35.46
CA THR A 302 42.75 16.16 36.16
C THR A 302 41.31 16.08 36.68
N ASN A 303 40.74 17.18 37.17
CA ASN A 303 39.36 17.26 37.63
C ASN A 303 38.36 17.13 36.46
N GLU A 304 38.60 17.83 35.35
CA GLU A 304 37.79 17.72 34.12
C GLU A 304 37.85 16.30 33.55
N LYS A 305 39.03 15.68 33.51
CA LYS A 305 39.22 14.28 33.10
C LYS A 305 38.45 13.32 34.00
N ALA A 306 38.45 13.52 35.31
CA ALA A 306 37.69 12.70 36.26
C ALA A 306 36.16 12.85 36.04
N ALA A 307 35.67 14.08 35.86
CA ALA A 307 34.26 14.35 35.57
C ALA A 307 33.81 13.74 34.23
N LEU A 308 34.64 13.81 33.19
CA LEU A 308 34.38 13.17 31.90
C LEU A 308 34.39 11.64 32.01
N ALA A 309 35.31 11.05 32.78
CA ALA A 309 35.35 9.61 33.02
C ALA A 309 34.10 9.13 33.77
N GLN A 310 33.62 9.88 34.78
CA GLN A 310 32.36 9.59 35.46
C GLN A 310 31.18 9.61 34.46
N ARG A 311 31.03 10.69 33.67
CA ARG A 311 29.97 10.80 32.65
C ARG A 311 30.01 9.68 31.61
N LEU A 312 31.21 9.20 31.25
CA LEU A 312 31.37 8.04 30.38
C LEU A 312 30.80 6.78 31.04
N THR A 313 31.18 6.48 32.30
CA THR A 313 30.66 5.30 33.00
C THR A 313 29.14 5.34 33.23
N GLU A 314 28.56 6.54 33.48
CA GLU A 314 27.11 6.74 33.54
C GLU A 314 26.43 6.48 32.18
N SER A 315 27.06 6.93 31.08
CA SER A 315 26.59 6.64 29.71
C SER A 315 26.72 5.15 29.34
N GLU A 316 27.75 4.46 29.84
CA GLU A 316 27.92 3.01 29.65
C GLU A 316 26.90 2.20 30.47
N ALA A 317 26.60 2.63 31.69
CA ALA A 317 25.56 2.03 32.53
C ALA A 317 24.17 2.19 31.91
N THR A 318 23.81 3.39 31.46
CA THR A 318 22.51 3.67 30.81
C THR A 318 22.36 2.92 29.49
N THR A 319 23.40 2.86 28.64
CA THR A 319 23.36 2.05 27.41
C THR A 319 23.32 0.54 27.70
N GLY A 320 23.96 0.06 28.76
CA GLY A 320 23.84 -1.32 29.25
C GLY A 320 22.42 -1.67 29.71
N HIS A 321 21.76 -0.74 30.40
CA HIS A 321 20.36 -0.86 30.81
C HIS A 321 19.42 -0.93 29.60
N LEU A 322 19.50 0.03 28.67
CA LEU A 322 18.68 0.07 27.45
C LEU A 322 18.87 -1.18 26.57
N ARG A 323 20.09 -1.73 26.45
CA ARG A 323 20.32 -3.01 25.76
C ARG A 323 19.60 -4.18 26.44
N SER A 324 19.54 -4.16 27.77
CA SER A 324 18.87 -5.20 28.57
C SER A 324 17.35 -5.09 28.44
N GLU A 325 16.80 -3.87 28.47
CA GLU A 325 15.37 -3.62 28.20
C GLU A 325 14.98 -4.03 26.78
N LEU A 326 15.74 -3.65 25.76
CA LEU A 326 15.51 -4.03 24.37
C LEU A 326 15.52 -5.56 24.19
N LYS A 327 16.41 -6.27 24.90
CA LYS A 327 16.42 -7.74 24.91
C LYS A 327 15.16 -8.30 25.57
N ALA A 328 14.75 -7.75 26.72
CA ALA A 328 13.54 -8.17 27.41
C ALA A 328 12.27 -7.91 26.58
N GLU A 329 12.21 -6.80 25.84
CA GLU A 329 11.12 -6.48 24.90
C GLU A 329 11.08 -7.45 23.72
N LYS A 330 12.23 -7.72 23.10
CA LYS A 330 12.34 -8.74 22.05
C LYS A 330 11.85 -10.11 22.54
N ASP A 331 12.19 -10.50 23.77
CA ASP A 331 11.75 -11.76 24.37
C ASP A 331 10.26 -11.75 24.71
N ARG A 332 9.68 -10.60 25.12
CA ARG A 332 8.22 -10.41 25.25
C ARG A 332 7.52 -10.60 23.90
N TYR A 333 7.95 -9.88 22.87
CA TYR A 333 7.39 -9.96 21.52
C TYR A 333 7.46 -11.38 20.94
N ILE A 334 8.56 -12.11 21.16
CA ILE A 334 8.67 -13.52 20.74
C ILE A 334 7.65 -14.41 21.46
N ARG A 335 7.38 -14.18 22.75
CA ARG A 335 6.34 -14.93 23.51
C ARG A 335 4.94 -14.59 22.99
N GLU A 336 4.63 -13.31 22.84
CA GLU A 336 3.32 -12.85 22.33
C GLU A 336 3.06 -13.38 20.91
N LYS A 337 4.04 -13.29 20.01
CA LYS A 337 3.94 -13.85 18.65
C LYS A 337 3.66 -15.36 18.66
N LYS A 338 4.32 -16.12 19.55
CA LYS A 338 4.06 -17.57 19.71
C LYS A 338 2.64 -17.84 20.23
N GLU A 339 2.16 -17.04 21.17
CA GLU A 339 0.82 -17.15 21.75
C GLU A 339 -0.27 -16.80 20.73
N LEU A 340 -0.14 -15.69 20.00
CA LEU A 340 -1.03 -15.36 18.88
C LEU A 340 -1.03 -16.44 17.80
N SER A 341 0.13 -17.01 17.46
CA SER A 341 0.24 -18.14 16.52
C SER A 341 -0.37 -19.44 17.05
N ARG A 342 -0.54 -19.59 18.37
CA ARG A 342 -1.26 -20.69 19.01
C ARG A 342 -2.76 -20.44 18.95
N GLN A 343 -3.21 -19.23 19.28
CA GLN A 343 -4.62 -18.82 19.22
C GLN A 343 -5.17 -18.89 17.79
N MET A 344 -4.40 -18.47 16.79
CA MET A 344 -4.79 -18.54 15.38
C MET A 344 -5.02 -19.99 14.94
N ARG A 345 -4.09 -20.92 15.25
CA ARG A 345 -4.26 -22.36 14.97
C ARG A 345 -5.44 -22.98 15.71
N GLU A 346 -5.71 -22.54 16.93
CA GLU A 346 -6.88 -22.99 17.69
C GLU A 346 -8.19 -22.55 17.01
N ILE A 347 -8.27 -21.30 16.56
CA ILE A 347 -9.42 -20.79 15.79
C ILE A 347 -9.54 -21.51 14.44
N GLU A 348 -8.43 -21.77 13.73
CA GLU A 348 -8.41 -22.56 12.48
C GLU A 348 -8.97 -23.98 12.72
N ASN A 349 -8.55 -24.67 13.79
CA ASN A 349 -9.07 -25.97 14.17
C ASN A 349 -10.57 -25.93 14.49
N GLN A 350 -11.04 -24.93 15.24
CA GLN A 350 -12.45 -24.75 15.57
C GLN A 350 -13.30 -24.49 14.32
N MET A 351 -12.80 -23.65 13.39
CA MET A 351 -13.46 -23.40 12.11
C MET A 351 -13.54 -24.66 11.24
N GLU A 352 -12.49 -25.48 11.22
CA GLU A 352 -12.47 -26.73 10.45
C GLU A 352 -13.39 -27.80 11.07
N TRP A 353 -13.50 -27.85 12.40
CA TRP A 353 -14.48 -28.66 13.10
C TRP A 353 -15.92 -28.24 12.76
N VAL A 354 -16.22 -26.94 12.80
CA VAL A 354 -17.56 -26.42 12.42
C VAL A 354 -17.88 -26.69 10.95
N ARG A 355 -16.89 -26.59 10.04
CA ARG A 355 -17.06 -26.99 8.62
C ARG A 355 -17.40 -28.47 8.50
N SER A 356 -16.62 -29.34 9.14
CA SER A 356 -16.82 -30.79 9.12
C SER A 356 -18.22 -31.18 9.63
N GLU A 357 -18.66 -30.60 10.74
CA GLU A 357 -20.02 -30.77 11.31
C GLU A 357 -21.10 -30.28 10.33
N LYS A 358 -20.87 -29.16 9.63
CA LYS A 358 -21.79 -28.67 8.60
C LYS A 358 -21.84 -29.55 7.36
N ASP A 359 -20.70 -30.07 6.91
CA ASP A 359 -20.62 -30.97 5.77
C ASP A 359 -21.27 -32.32 6.08
N GLU A 360 -21.14 -32.85 7.31
CA GLU A 360 -21.88 -34.03 7.76
C GLU A 360 -23.40 -33.78 7.82
N GLN A 361 -23.84 -32.62 8.34
CA GLN A 361 -25.25 -32.21 8.31
C GLN A 361 -25.79 -32.09 6.89
N ILE A 362 -25.01 -31.51 5.96
CA ILE A 362 -25.37 -31.39 4.53
C ILE A 362 -25.43 -32.78 3.87
N ALA A 363 -24.47 -33.66 4.14
CA ALA A 363 -24.45 -35.02 3.61
C ALA A 363 -25.69 -35.81 4.07
N LYS A 364 -26.03 -35.72 5.35
CA LYS A 364 -27.24 -36.34 5.94
C LYS A 364 -28.52 -35.79 5.30
N LEU A 365 -28.69 -34.47 5.26
CA LEU A 365 -29.86 -33.84 4.63
C LEU A 365 -29.97 -34.16 3.14
N SER A 366 -28.84 -34.29 2.43
CA SER A 366 -28.82 -34.68 1.02
C SER A 366 -29.25 -36.15 0.84
N ALA A 367 -28.82 -37.04 1.72
CA ALA A 367 -29.24 -38.44 1.74
C ALA A 367 -30.74 -38.60 2.08
N ASP A 368 -31.23 -37.89 3.10
CA ASP A 368 -32.65 -37.88 3.47
C ASP A 368 -33.52 -37.30 2.34
N ARG A 369 -33.10 -36.19 1.71
CA ARG A 369 -33.76 -35.62 0.52
C ARG A 369 -33.81 -36.64 -0.62
N LYS A 370 -32.73 -37.38 -0.88
CA LYS A 370 -32.71 -38.42 -1.91
C LYS A 370 -33.69 -39.54 -1.59
N ASN A 371 -33.68 -40.07 -0.36
CA ASN A 371 -34.62 -41.10 0.08
C ASN A 371 -36.09 -40.65 -0.07
N LEU A 372 -36.41 -39.41 0.34
CA LEU A 372 -37.74 -38.85 0.18
C LEU A 372 -38.13 -38.68 -1.29
N HIS A 373 -37.20 -38.25 -2.15
CA HIS A 373 -37.42 -38.16 -3.59
C HIS A 373 -37.68 -39.54 -4.22
N ASP A 374 -36.87 -40.54 -3.87
CA ASP A 374 -37.03 -41.93 -4.33
C ASP A 374 -38.41 -42.48 -3.88
N ARG A 375 -38.84 -42.19 -2.64
CA ARG A 375 -40.17 -42.55 -2.11
C ARG A 375 -41.32 -41.83 -2.81
N VAL A 376 -41.16 -40.55 -3.17
CA VAL A 376 -42.18 -39.79 -3.93
C VAL A 376 -42.29 -40.35 -5.35
N SER A 377 -41.16 -40.59 -6.02
CA SER A 377 -41.12 -41.23 -7.34
C SER A 377 -41.83 -42.59 -7.33
N GLU A 378 -41.56 -43.43 -6.33
CA GLU A 378 -42.25 -44.73 -6.17
C GLU A 378 -43.75 -44.57 -5.84
N ALA A 379 -44.15 -43.56 -5.07
CA ALA A 379 -45.57 -43.27 -4.86
C ALA A 379 -46.25 -42.76 -6.15
N GLU A 380 -45.55 -42.01 -6.99
CA GLU A 380 -46.03 -41.53 -8.29
C GLU A 380 -46.14 -42.65 -9.33
N THR A 381 -45.20 -43.61 -9.35
CA THR A 381 -45.30 -44.81 -10.20
C THR A 381 -46.48 -45.68 -9.73
N GLN A 382 -46.62 -45.93 -8.43
CA GLN A 382 -47.75 -46.68 -7.86
C GLN A 382 -49.10 -46.00 -8.16
N LEU A 383 -49.20 -44.68 -7.98
CA LEU A 383 -50.41 -43.92 -8.32
C LEU A 383 -50.71 -43.97 -9.82
N SER A 384 -49.69 -43.93 -10.68
CA SER A 384 -49.84 -44.04 -12.13
C SER A 384 -50.32 -45.43 -12.55
N GLN A 385 -49.79 -46.49 -11.93
CA GLN A 385 -50.28 -47.87 -12.10
C GLN A 385 -51.73 -48.00 -11.62
N PHE A 386 -52.07 -47.46 -10.44
CA PHE A 386 -53.44 -47.50 -9.91
C PHE A 386 -54.42 -46.74 -10.82
N LYS A 387 -54.07 -45.54 -11.28
CA LYS A 387 -54.85 -44.78 -12.27
C LYS A 387 -55.02 -45.57 -13.58
N ALA A 388 -54.00 -46.29 -14.04
CA ALA A 388 -54.10 -47.15 -15.22
C ALA A 388 -55.05 -48.33 -15.00
N ARG A 389 -54.91 -49.08 -13.90
CA ARG A 389 -55.82 -50.17 -13.51
C ARG A 389 -57.26 -49.68 -13.39
N LYS A 390 -57.47 -48.52 -12.75
CA LYS A 390 -58.82 -47.93 -12.58
C LYS A 390 -59.44 -47.47 -13.89
N ARG A 391 -58.64 -46.90 -14.82
CA ARG A 391 -59.12 -46.60 -16.18
C ARG A 391 -59.55 -47.87 -16.92
N GLU A 392 -58.81 -48.96 -16.80
CA GLU A 392 -59.14 -50.22 -17.47
C GLU A 392 -60.39 -50.88 -16.85
N GLU A 393 -60.54 -50.84 -15.53
CA GLU A 393 -61.76 -51.26 -14.84
C GLU A 393 -62.97 -50.41 -15.27
N ILE A 394 -62.82 -49.08 -15.37
CA ILE A 394 -63.89 -48.19 -15.87
C ILE A 394 -64.26 -48.51 -17.33
N LYS A 395 -63.28 -48.79 -18.21
CA LYS A 395 -63.58 -49.25 -19.58
C LYS A 395 -64.38 -50.55 -19.54
N LYS A 396 -63.95 -51.54 -18.76
CA LYS A 396 -64.61 -52.84 -18.65
C LYS A 396 -66.06 -52.69 -18.16
N VAL A 397 -66.27 -51.97 -17.05
CA VAL A 397 -67.61 -51.65 -16.53
C VAL A 397 -68.45 -50.87 -17.56
N THR A 398 -67.85 -49.97 -18.33
CA THR A 398 -68.55 -49.25 -19.40
C THR A 398 -68.98 -50.19 -20.54
N THR A 399 -68.13 -51.14 -20.95
CA THR A 399 -68.49 -52.16 -21.95
C THR A 399 -69.55 -53.14 -21.43
N GLU A 400 -69.47 -53.55 -20.17
CA GLU A 400 -70.49 -54.39 -19.51
C GLU A 400 -71.83 -53.64 -19.42
N LYS A 401 -71.83 -52.37 -18.98
CA LYS A 401 -73.03 -51.51 -18.99
C LYS A 401 -73.63 -51.39 -20.39
N ASN A 402 -72.83 -51.17 -21.42
CA ASN A 402 -73.31 -51.00 -22.79
C ASN A 402 -73.88 -52.31 -23.36
N THR A 403 -73.25 -53.46 -23.09
CA THR A 403 -73.79 -54.79 -23.49
C THR A 403 -75.06 -55.15 -22.74
N LEU A 404 -75.19 -54.78 -21.46
CA LEU A 404 -76.43 -54.90 -20.70
C LEU A 404 -77.52 -53.97 -21.23
N ALA A 405 -77.18 -52.75 -21.63
CA ALA A 405 -78.12 -51.81 -22.25
C ALA A 405 -78.67 -52.31 -23.60
N GLU A 406 -77.82 -52.86 -24.48
CA GLU A 406 -78.29 -53.49 -25.72
C GLU A 406 -79.08 -54.79 -25.47
N ARG A 407 -78.75 -55.59 -24.44
CA ARG A 407 -79.59 -56.72 -24.01
C ARG A 407 -80.96 -56.25 -23.53
N LEU A 408 -81.03 -55.19 -22.71
CA LEU A 408 -82.27 -54.61 -22.21
C LEU A 408 -83.13 -54.10 -23.37
N LYS A 409 -82.56 -53.29 -24.27
CA LYS A 409 -83.21 -52.78 -25.49
C LYS A 409 -83.77 -53.92 -26.38
N ASN A 410 -83.03 -55.01 -26.54
CA ASN A 410 -83.49 -56.19 -27.29
C ASN A 410 -84.63 -56.94 -26.56
N ALA A 411 -84.59 -57.03 -25.22
CA ALA A 411 -85.66 -57.58 -24.42
C ALA A 411 -86.93 -56.71 -24.46
N GLU A 412 -86.79 -55.39 -24.39
CA GLU A 412 -87.89 -54.41 -24.53
C GLU A 412 -88.50 -54.45 -25.94
N ALA A 413 -87.68 -54.54 -26.98
CA ALA A 413 -88.15 -54.71 -28.35
C ALA A 413 -88.91 -56.05 -28.53
N SER A 414 -88.46 -57.11 -27.85
CA SER A 414 -89.15 -58.41 -27.84
C SER A 414 -90.48 -58.34 -27.08
N ARG A 415 -90.50 -57.68 -25.91
CA ARG A 415 -91.75 -57.40 -25.16
C ARG A 415 -92.75 -56.63 -26.02
N LYS A 416 -92.31 -55.57 -26.71
CA LYS A 416 -93.17 -54.79 -27.60
C LYS A 416 -93.76 -55.64 -28.73
N ARG A 417 -93.00 -56.58 -29.31
CA ARG A 417 -93.55 -57.54 -30.29
C ARG A 417 -94.63 -58.42 -29.69
N PHE A 418 -94.46 -58.92 -28.47
CA PHE A 418 -95.50 -59.69 -27.76
C PHE A 418 -96.73 -58.83 -27.42
N ASP A 419 -96.56 -57.56 -27.04
CA ASP A 419 -97.67 -56.63 -26.79
C ASP A 419 -98.47 -56.36 -28.08
N ASP A 420 -97.80 -56.22 -29.23
CA ASP A 420 -98.45 -56.04 -30.53
C ASP A 420 -99.08 -57.35 -31.07
N GLU A 421 -98.53 -58.53 -30.70
CA GLU A 421 -99.15 -59.85 -30.92
C GLU A 421 -100.45 -60.00 -30.12
N LEU A 422 -100.44 -59.61 -28.84
CA LEU A 422 -101.62 -59.60 -27.96
C LEU A 422 -102.72 -58.67 -28.50
N LYS A 423 -102.38 -57.48 -28.99
CA LYS A 423 -103.35 -56.58 -29.64
C LYS A 423 -103.94 -57.19 -30.91
N ARG A 424 -103.13 -57.90 -31.71
CA ARG A 424 -103.62 -58.57 -32.92
C ARG A 424 -104.59 -59.69 -32.57
N HIS A 425 -104.26 -60.52 -31.58
CA HIS A 425 -105.20 -61.52 -31.07
C HIS A 425 -106.47 -60.88 -30.51
N ALA A 426 -106.38 -59.80 -29.74
CA ALA A 426 -107.58 -59.11 -29.23
C ALA A 426 -108.50 -58.60 -30.35
N ALA A 427 -107.94 -58.02 -31.41
CA ALA A 427 -108.69 -57.59 -32.59
C ALA A 427 -109.29 -58.77 -33.37
N GLU A 428 -108.57 -59.90 -33.46
CA GLU A 428 -109.06 -61.12 -34.10
C GLU A 428 -110.23 -61.75 -33.31
N THR A 429 -110.17 -61.75 -31.97
CA THR A 429 -111.29 -62.20 -31.12
C THR A 429 -112.51 -61.28 -31.28
N GLN A 430 -112.30 -59.96 -31.37
CA GLN A 430 -113.38 -59.00 -31.60
C GLN A 430 -114.05 -59.23 -32.97
N ALA A 431 -113.27 -59.44 -34.04
CA ALA A 431 -113.82 -59.74 -35.36
C ALA A 431 -114.62 -61.07 -35.38
N ARG A 432 -114.16 -62.11 -34.68
CA ARG A 432 -114.92 -63.36 -34.51
C ARG A 432 -116.24 -63.15 -33.75
N GLU A 433 -116.25 -62.28 -32.74
CA GLU A 433 -117.44 -61.93 -31.95
C GLU A 433 -118.46 -61.12 -32.76
N GLU A 434 -118.01 -60.24 -33.66
CA GLU A 434 -118.86 -59.51 -34.60
C GLU A 434 -119.49 -60.46 -35.64
N ILE A 435 -118.72 -61.42 -36.18
CA ILE A 435 -119.23 -62.49 -37.06
C ILE A 435 -120.27 -63.36 -36.34
N ARG A 436 -120.02 -63.73 -35.06
CA ARG A 436 -120.98 -64.49 -34.24
C ARG A 436 -122.31 -63.77 -34.10
N LYS A 437 -122.28 -62.47 -33.76
CA LYS A 437 -123.50 -61.63 -33.66
C LYS A 437 -124.25 -61.52 -34.99
N SER A 438 -123.53 -61.45 -36.11
CA SER A 438 -124.14 -61.46 -37.45
C SER A 438 -124.83 -62.80 -37.75
N LEU A 439 -124.21 -63.94 -37.40
CA LEU A 439 -124.84 -65.26 -37.55
C LEU A 439 -126.09 -65.41 -36.67
N GLU A 440 -126.04 -64.95 -35.41
CA GLU A 440 -127.19 -65.00 -34.50
C GLU A 440 -128.37 -64.12 -34.96
N ALA A 441 -128.09 -62.99 -35.60
CA ALA A 441 -129.12 -62.15 -36.23
C ALA A 441 -129.77 -62.85 -37.43
N GLU A 442 -128.97 -63.52 -38.26
CA GLU A 442 -129.44 -64.28 -39.42
C GLU A 442 -130.25 -65.52 -39.02
N VAL A 443 -129.85 -66.23 -37.97
CA VAL A 443 -130.64 -67.33 -37.38
C VAL A 443 -132.00 -66.81 -36.90
N ARG A 444 -132.04 -65.71 -36.15
CA ARG A 444 -133.32 -65.09 -35.72
C ARG A 444 -134.22 -64.70 -36.89
N ARG A 445 -133.64 -64.18 -37.97
CA ARG A 445 -134.35 -63.84 -39.22
C ARG A 445 -134.95 -65.07 -39.89
N LEU A 446 -134.21 -66.18 -39.93
CA LEU A 446 -134.68 -67.45 -40.48
C LEU A 446 -135.78 -68.10 -39.60
N THR A 447 -135.63 -68.08 -38.27
CA THR A 447 -136.66 -68.58 -37.34
C THR A 447 -137.99 -67.84 -37.51
N HIS A 448 -137.97 -66.51 -37.65
CA HIS A 448 -139.18 -65.73 -37.90
C HIS A 448 -139.84 -66.10 -39.24
N LYS A 449 -139.04 -66.31 -40.29
CA LYS A 449 -139.55 -66.67 -41.62
C LYS A 449 -140.14 -68.09 -41.67
N VAL A 450 -139.57 -69.05 -40.94
CA VAL A 450 -140.13 -70.40 -40.80
C VAL A 450 -141.49 -70.36 -40.11
N GLY A 451 -141.61 -69.65 -38.98
CA GLY A 451 -142.88 -69.51 -38.26
C GLY A 451 -143.99 -68.84 -39.10
N GLN A 452 -143.63 -67.90 -39.99
CA GLN A 452 -144.56 -67.31 -40.94
C GLN A 452 -145.08 -68.35 -41.96
N THR A 453 -144.19 -69.19 -42.51
CA THR A 453 -144.59 -70.24 -43.48
C THR A 453 -145.38 -71.40 -42.85
N GLU A 454 -145.18 -71.69 -41.57
CA GLU A 454 -146.01 -72.68 -40.86
C GLU A 454 -147.44 -72.20 -40.62
N GLY A 455 -147.64 -70.89 -40.42
CA GLY A 455 -148.97 -70.27 -40.32
C GLY A 455 -149.77 -70.40 -41.62
N GLU A 456 -149.16 -70.01 -42.75
CA GLU A 456 -149.78 -70.11 -44.09
C GLU A 456 -150.11 -71.57 -44.46
N LYS A 457 -149.28 -72.54 -44.06
CA LYS A 457 -149.57 -73.97 -44.24
C LYS A 457 -150.82 -74.39 -43.47
N LYS A 458 -150.93 -74.01 -42.20
CA LYS A 458 -152.05 -74.40 -41.33
C LYS A 458 -153.39 -73.83 -41.82
N GLU A 459 -153.40 -72.60 -42.32
CA GLU A 459 -154.60 -71.96 -42.88
C GLU A 459 -155.07 -72.64 -44.19
N LYS A 460 -154.13 -73.19 -44.98
CA LYS A 460 -154.43 -74.04 -46.15
C LYS A 460 -154.99 -75.40 -45.74
N GLU A 461 -154.47 -76.02 -44.67
CA GLU A 461 -155.00 -77.29 -44.13
C GLU A 461 -156.45 -77.11 -43.63
N ASP A 462 -156.77 -76.02 -42.93
CA ASP A 462 -158.15 -75.69 -42.54
C ASP A 462 -159.08 -75.42 -43.74
N GLN A 463 -158.55 -74.93 -44.88
CA GLN A 463 -159.35 -74.79 -46.12
C GLN A 463 -159.67 -76.16 -46.76
N ILE A 464 -158.76 -77.13 -46.66
CA ILE A 464 -158.97 -78.49 -47.19
C ILE A 464 -160.11 -79.19 -46.42
N SER A 465 -160.07 -79.20 -45.09
CA SER A 465 -161.12 -79.86 -44.29
C SER A 465 -162.51 -79.22 -44.43
N ARG A 466 -162.60 -77.94 -44.80
CA ARG A 466 -163.87 -77.28 -45.18
C ARG A 466 -164.39 -77.73 -46.55
N CYS A 467 -163.50 -78.14 -47.47
CA CYS A 467 -163.89 -78.71 -48.76
C CYS A 467 -164.30 -80.18 -48.62
N GLU A 468 -163.61 -80.97 -47.79
CA GLU A 468 -163.93 -82.37 -47.49
C GLU A 468 -165.36 -82.50 -46.93
N ALA A 469 -165.70 -81.72 -45.89
CA ALA A 469 -167.04 -81.74 -45.30
C ALA A 469 -168.17 -81.31 -46.28
N TYR A 470 -167.85 -80.53 -47.31
CA TYR A 470 -168.81 -80.16 -48.37
C TYR A 470 -169.04 -81.31 -49.37
N ILE A 471 -168.00 -82.08 -49.68
CA ILE A 471 -168.07 -83.26 -50.55
C ILE A 471 -168.89 -84.35 -49.87
N ASP A 472 -168.62 -84.68 -48.61
CA ASP A 472 -169.37 -85.70 -47.85
C ASP A 472 -170.88 -85.36 -47.79
N GLY A 473 -171.21 -84.08 -47.59
CA GLY A 473 -172.59 -83.59 -47.57
C GLY A 473 -173.30 -83.66 -48.93
N MET A 474 -172.54 -83.67 -50.04
CA MET A 474 -173.05 -83.90 -51.39
C MET A 474 -173.20 -85.39 -51.71
N GLU A 475 -172.26 -86.24 -51.28
CA GLU A 475 -172.34 -87.69 -51.46
C GLU A 475 -173.51 -88.32 -50.69
N SER A 476 -173.77 -87.85 -49.47
CA SER A 476 -174.94 -88.21 -48.67
C SER A 476 -176.26 -87.98 -49.43
N LYS A 477 -176.41 -86.81 -50.07
CA LYS A 477 -177.60 -86.49 -50.89
C LYS A 477 -177.70 -87.34 -52.15
N LEU A 478 -176.56 -87.67 -52.77
CA LEU A 478 -176.49 -88.55 -53.94
C LEU A 478 -177.00 -89.95 -53.60
N GLN A 479 -176.60 -90.53 -52.46
CA GLN A 479 -177.07 -91.84 -52.00
C GLN A 479 -178.58 -91.88 -51.78
N VAL A 480 -179.17 -90.85 -51.15
CA VAL A 480 -180.62 -90.77 -50.93
C VAL A 480 -181.39 -90.74 -52.26
N CYS A 481 -180.89 -90.00 -53.25
CA CYS A 481 -181.49 -89.98 -54.59
C CYS A 481 -181.39 -91.34 -55.30
N GLN A 482 -180.25 -92.03 -55.18
CA GLN A 482 -180.07 -93.38 -55.74
C GLN A 482 -181.02 -94.40 -55.10
N GLN A 483 -181.31 -94.27 -53.81
CA GLN A 483 -182.22 -95.17 -53.09
C GLN A 483 -183.69 -94.93 -53.48
N TYR A 484 -184.06 -93.67 -53.76
CA TYR A 484 -185.38 -93.30 -54.27
C TYR A 484 -185.63 -93.87 -55.68
N ILE A 485 -184.65 -93.77 -56.59
CA ILE A 485 -184.74 -94.32 -57.96
C ILE A 485 -185.01 -95.83 -57.94
N ARG A 486 -184.26 -96.61 -57.14
CA ARG A 486 -184.47 -98.08 -57.05
C ARG A 486 -185.88 -98.47 -56.58
N THR A 487 -186.50 -97.63 -55.76
CA THR A 487 -187.88 -97.86 -55.26
C THR A 487 -188.92 -97.57 -56.34
N LEU A 488 -188.68 -96.57 -57.19
CA LEU A 488 -189.49 -96.28 -58.38
C LEU A 488 -189.37 -97.36 -59.46
N GLU A 489 -188.16 -97.89 -59.68
CA GLU A 489 -187.91 -98.96 -60.66
C GLU A 489 -188.65 -100.26 -60.30
N THR A 490 -188.67 -100.63 -59.01
CA THR A 490 -189.43 -101.80 -58.53
C THR A 490 -190.94 -101.60 -58.64
N SER A 491 -191.45 -100.40 -58.31
CA SER A 491 -192.87 -100.08 -58.47
C SER A 491 -193.33 -100.10 -59.94
N LEU A 492 -192.48 -99.68 -60.88
CA LEU A 492 -192.78 -99.73 -62.32
C LEU A 492 -192.85 -101.18 -62.84
N GLN A 493 -191.96 -102.06 -62.38
CA GLN A 493 -191.95 -103.48 -62.78
C GLN A 493 -193.21 -104.22 -62.32
N GLU A 494 -193.73 -103.95 -61.11
CA GLU A 494 -194.98 -104.55 -60.63
C GLU A 494 -196.21 -104.10 -61.42
N GLU A 495 -196.23 -102.86 -61.93
CA GLU A 495 -197.35 -102.37 -62.74
C GLU A 495 -197.26 -102.84 -64.19
N MET A 496 -196.06 -102.95 -64.76
CA MET A 496 -195.86 -103.59 -66.08
C MET A 496 -196.37 -105.04 -66.10
N ALA A 497 -196.25 -105.78 -64.99
CA ALA A 497 -196.77 -107.14 -64.88
C ALA A 497 -198.31 -107.23 -64.85
N ARG A 498 -199.01 -106.21 -64.35
CA ARG A 498 -200.48 -106.22 -64.19
C ARG A 498 -201.26 -105.95 -65.48
N HIS A 499 -200.68 -105.21 -66.44
CA HIS A 499 -201.37 -104.79 -67.67
C HIS A 499 -201.04 -105.65 -68.91
N ALA A 500 -200.17 -106.66 -68.78
CA ALA A 500 -199.68 -107.46 -69.91
C ALA A 500 -200.76 -108.15 -70.79
N PRO A 501 -201.89 -108.69 -70.25
CA PRO A 501 -202.91 -109.34 -71.07
C PRO A 501 -203.57 -108.42 -72.10
N LEU A 502 -203.62 -107.11 -71.86
CA LEU A 502 -204.18 -106.11 -72.79
C LEU A 502 -203.35 -105.98 -74.10
N TYR A 503 -202.09 -106.42 -74.09
CA TYR A 503 -201.20 -106.41 -75.25
C TYR A 503 -201.03 -107.80 -75.90
N GLY A 504 -201.88 -108.77 -75.54
CA GLY A 504 -201.86 -110.13 -76.11
C GLY A 504 -200.85 -111.09 -75.46
N VAL A 505 -200.27 -110.74 -74.31
CA VAL A 505 -199.31 -111.60 -73.59
C VAL A 505 -200.01 -112.29 -72.42
N GLY A 506 -200.06 -113.63 -72.43
CA GLY A 506 -200.66 -114.43 -71.35
C GLY A 506 -202.16 -114.72 -71.50
N VAL A 507 -202.74 -114.47 -72.68
CA VAL A 507 -204.17 -114.70 -72.97
C VAL A 507 -204.60 -116.14 -72.72
N GLU A 508 -203.67 -117.10 -72.84
CA GLU A 508 -203.84 -118.53 -72.58
C GLU A 508 -204.32 -118.86 -71.15
N ALA A 509 -204.17 -117.91 -70.21
CA ALA A 509 -204.53 -118.06 -68.80
C ALA A 509 -205.87 -117.40 -68.43
N LEU A 510 -206.55 -116.73 -69.37
CA LEU A 510 -207.83 -116.06 -69.13
C LEU A 510 -209.00 -117.05 -69.30
N SER A 511 -209.99 -116.95 -68.42
CA SER A 511 -211.21 -117.75 -68.49
C SER A 511 -212.15 -117.30 -69.62
N LEU A 512 -213.14 -118.14 -69.93
CA LEU A 512 -214.09 -117.88 -71.03
C LEU A 512 -214.89 -116.58 -70.84
N GLU A 513 -215.18 -116.21 -69.58
CA GLU A 513 -215.89 -114.98 -69.19
C GLU A 513 -214.98 -113.73 -69.28
N GLU A 514 -213.68 -113.87 -69.02
CA GLU A 514 -212.68 -112.81 -69.16
C GLU A 514 -212.30 -112.55 -70.63
N LEU A 515 -212.28 -113.60 -71.46
CA LEU A 515 -212.02 -113.46 -72.89
C LEU A 515 -213.16 -112.72 -73.61
N GLU A 516 -214.41 -112.92 -73.16
CA GLU A 516 -215.58 -112.21 -73.67
C GLU A 516 -215.55 -110.71 -73.30
N THR A 517 -215.08 -110.34 -72.11
CA THR A 517 -214.88 -108.92 -71.75
C THR A 517 -213.71 -108.27 -72.50
N LEU A 518 -212.60 -109.00 -72.74
CA LEU A 518 -211.49 -108.49 -73.54
C LEU A 518 -211.85 -108.32 -75.03
N ALA A 519 -212.69 -109.20 -75.59
CA ALA A 519 -213.27 -109.02 -76.92
C ALA A 519 -214.21 -107.81 -76.98
N ASN A 520 -214.99 -107.57 -75.91
CA ASN A 520 -215.87 -106.41 -75.78
C ASN A 520 -215.07 -105.10 -75.71
N ILE A 521 -213.90 -105.07 -75.07
CA ILE A 521 -212.98 -103.91 -75.11
C ILE A 521 -212.48 -103.66 -76.53
N HIS A 522 -212.05 -104.68 -77.28
CA HIS A 522 -211.61 -104.48 -78.67
C HIS A 522 -212.74 -103.99 -79.59
N GLU A 523 -213.97 -104.52 -79.44
CA GLU A 523 -215.11 -104.02 -80.23
C GLU A 523 -215.56 -102.62 -79.77
N GLN A 524 -215.48 -102.32 -78.46
CA GLN A 524 -215.66 -100.96 -77.96
C GLN A 524 -214.58 -100.03 -78.50
N SER A 525 -213.30 -100.41 -78.58
CA SER A 525 -212.22 -99.59 -79.17
C SER A 525 -212.43 -99.31 -80.66
N LEU A 526 -212.93 -100.29 -81.43
CA LEU A 526 -213.29 -100.08 -82.84
C LEU A 526 -214.54 -99.20 -83.01
N ARG A 527 -215.50 -99.31 -82.07
CA ARG A 527 -216.62 -98.38 -81.96
C ARG A 527 -216.25 -97.05 -81.29
N GLN A 528 -215.06 -96.94 -80.65
CA GLN A 528 -214.51 -95.79 -79.91
C GLN A 528 -213.40 -95.05 -80.69
N ILE A 529 -213.75 -94.03 -81.47
CA ILE A 529 -215.11 -93.56 -81.76
C ILE A 529 -214.97 -92.92 -83.15
N HIS A 530 -215.66 -93.45 -84.18
CA HIS A 530 -215.73 -92.78 -85.50
C HIS A 530 -216.25 -91.32 -85.37
N THR A 531 -216.91 -91.06 -84.25
CA THR A 531 -217.29 -89.76 -83.66
C THR A 531 -216.12 -88.87 -83.20
N ILE A 532 -214.83 -89.23 -83.27
CA ILE A 532 -213.71 -88.27 -83.16
C ILE A 532 -213.68 -87.32 -84.38
N ARG A 533 -214.50 -87.60 -85.40
CA ARG A 533 -214.88 -86.62 -86.44
C ARG A 533 -216.08 -85.73 -86.09
N GLN A 534 -216.70 -85.88 -84.91
CA GLN A 534 -217.64 -84.91 -84.32
C GLN A 534 -217.11 -84.34 -83.00
N ARG A 535 -216.83 -83.03 -83.02
CA ARG A 535 -216.98 -82.07 -81.91
C ARG A 535 -216.85 -82.64 -80.49
N LYS A 536 -215.76 -82.24 -79.80
CA LYS A 536 -215.88 -81.14 -78.82
C LYS A 536 -214.51 -80.51 -78.53
N GLY A 537 -214.51 -79.19 -78.35
CA GLY A 537 -213.31 -78.48 -77.95
C GLY A 537 -212.94 -78.76 -76.49
N SER A 538 -211.64 -78.77 -76.24
CA SER A 538 -210.98 -78.66 -74.94
C SER A 538 -209.74 -77.80 -75.21
N SER A 539 -209.44 -76.67 -74.57
CA SER A 539 -209.69 -76.18 -73.20
C SER A 539 -208.91 -76.92 -72.12
N HIS A 540 -208.56 -76.12 -71.09
CA HIS A 540 -207.89 -76.43 -69.82
C HIS A 540 -206.35 -76.36 -69.85
N LEU A 541 -205.66 -75.40 -69.20
CA LEU A 541 -205.80 -74.66 -67.91
C LEU A 541 -205.15 -75.36 -66.70
N LEU A 542 -204.81 -74.54 -65.69
CA LEU A 542 -204.50 -74.86 -64.28
C LEU A 542 -203.05 -75.34 -64.01
N SER A 543 -202.40 -75.16 -62.85
CA SER A 543 -202.49 -74.26 -61.67
C SER A 543 -201.25 -74.54 -60.76
N VAL A 544 -200.59 -73.59 -60.06
CA VAL A 544 -200.72 -73.20 -58.61
C VAL A 544 -200.76 -74.40 -57.63
N PRO A 545 -200.09 -74.45 -56.43
CA PRO A 545 -199.35 -73.45 -55.58
C PRO A 545 -197.83 -73.83 -55.39
N GLY A 546 -197.00 -73.40 -54.40
CA GLY A 546 -197.05 -72.37 -53.32
C GLY A 546 -196.62 -72.84 -51.89
N LEU A 547 -196.16 -71.90 -51.02
CA LEU A 547 -195.93 -71.92 -49.52
C LEU A 547 -194.49 -71.96 -48.93
N PHE A 548 -194.31 -71.13 -47.87
CA PHE A 548 -193.17 -70.83 -46.97
C PHE A 548 -193.02 -71.89 -45.84
N PRO A 549 -191.90 -72.02 -45.05
CA PRO A 549 -191.25 -70.98 -44.17
C PRO A 549 -189.69 -70.95 -44.17
N SER A 550 -189.04 -69.78 -44.01
CA SER A 550 -188.60 -69.08 -42.76
C SER A 550 -187.32 -69.61 -42.10
N SER A 551 -186.53 -68.65 -41.57
CA SER A 551 -185.31 -68.82 -40.75
C SER A 551 -184.06 -69.32 -41.51
N SER A 552 -182.84 -68.85 -41.22
CA SER A 552 -182.40 -67.94 -40.14
C SER A 552 -181.16 -67.13 -40.54
N MET A 553 -181.00 -65.96 -39.91
CA MET A 553 -179.77 -65.34 -39.36
C MET A 553 -178.40 -65.74 -39.97
N ALA A 554 -177.44 -64.83 -40.23
CA ALA A 554 -177.20 -63.57 -39.55
C ALA A 554 -176.40 -62.56 -40.41
N VAL A 555 -176.64 -61.27 -40.16
CA VAL A 555 -175.65 -60.24 -39.75
C VAL A 555 -174.18 -60.54 -40.13
N GLY A 556 -173.48 -59.80 -40.98
CA GLY A 556 -173.37 -58.32 -41.04
C GLY A 556 -172.16 -57.84 -40.19
N PRO A 557 -171.79 -56.54 -40.20
CA PRO A 557 -171.83 -55.64 -41.34
C PRO A 557 -170.44 -55.00 -41.64
N PRO A 558 -170.12 -53.70 -41.42
CA PRO A 558 -169.49 -52.89 -42.47
C PRO A 558 -168.20 -52.18 -41.99
N SER A 559 -167.94 -50.97 -42.51
CA SER A 559 -166.85 -50.06 -42.10
C SER A 559 -165.49 -50.53 -42.65
N SER A 560 -164.45 -49.75 -42.92
CA SER A 560 -164.04 -48.35 -42.66
C SER A 560 -162.54 -48.32 -43.03
N LEU A 561 -161.82 -47.23 -43.26
CA LEU A 561 -162.07 -45.79 -43.48
C LEU A 561 -160.74 -45.26 -44.05
N ILE A 562 -160.80 -44.23 -44.91
CA ILE A 562 -159.83 -43.11 -44.99
C ILE A 562 -158.35 -43.44 -45.34
N HIS A 563 -157.82 -43.05 -46.50
CA HIS A 563 -157.49 -41.68 -46.99
C HIS A 563 -156.15 -41.07 -46.51
N THR A 564 -155.24 -40.94 -47.47
CA THR A 564 -154.47 -39.72 -47.85
C THR A 564 -153.75 -38.84 -46.79
N SER A 565 -152.41 -38.73 -46.98
CA SER A 565 -151.64 -37.46 -46.93
C SER A 565 -151.45 -36.81 -45.52
N SER A 566 -150.66 -35.74 -45.29
CA SER A 566 -150.08 -34.72 -46.16
C SER A 566 -148.94 -33.87 -45.51
N ILE A 567 -148.12 -33.20 -46.34
CA ILE A 567 -147.59 -31.82 -46.18
C ILE A 567 -146.42 -31.53 -45.17
N ALA A 568 -145.61 -30.51 -45.53
CA ALA A 568 -144.44 -29.90 -44.84
C ALA A 568 -144.90 -28.85 -43.76
N PRO A 569 -144.17 -27.78 -43.28
CA PRO A 569 -142.85 -27.19 -43.65
C PRO A 569 -141.97 -26.60 -42.48
N ASN A 570 -140.87 -25.90 -42.85
CA ASN A 570 -140.17 -24.72 -42.27
C ASN A 570 -140.04 -24.39 -40.75
N GLY A 571 -138.87 -23.82 -40.37
CA GLY A 571 -138.58 -22.97 -39.18
C GLY A 571 -137.16 -23.23 -38.60
N VAL A 572 -136.15 -22.35 -38.62
CA VAL A 572 -135.90 -21.01 -38.00
C VAL A 572 -135.74 -21.02 -36.46
N GLY A 573 -134.59 -20.56 -35.92
CA GLY A 573 -134.53 -19.96 -34.56
C GLY A 573 -133.27 -20.15 -33.66
N THR A 574 -132.42 -19.11 -33.60
CA THR A 574 -131.93 -18.40 -32.37
C THR A 574 -131.18 -19.05 -31.16
N HIS A 575 -130.03 -18.44 -30.81
CA HIS A 575 -129.38 -18.21 -29.48
C HIS A 575 -129.03 -19.41 -28.54
N GLY A 576 -128.03 -19.36 -27.62
CA GLY A 576 -127.01 -18.35 -27.26
C GLY A 576 -126.27 -18.67 -25.93
N ASN A 577 -125.29 -17.83 -25.52
CA ASN A 577 -124.59 -17.79 -24.20
C ASN A 577 -123.63 -18.96 -23.82
N GLY A 578 -122.55 -18.81 -23.02
CA GLY A 578 -121.82 -17.60 -22.57
C GLY A 578 -121.47 -17.51 -21.07
N HIS A 579 -120.29 -17.98 -20.61
CA HIS A 579 -119.51 -17.57 -19.39
C HIS A 579 -118.19 -18.40 -19.32
N MET A 580 -116.99 -17.82 -19.09
CA MET A 580 -116.35 -17.41 -17.82
C MET A 580 -116.15 -18.59 -16.83
N ASN A 581 -114.99 -18.79 -16.18
CA ASN A 581 -113.95 -17.85 -15.75
C ASN A 581 -112.61 -18.59 -15.41
N ASN A 582 -111.46 -17.89 -15.37
CA ASN A 582 -110.35 -17.92 -14.36
C ASN A 582 -109.82 -19.27 -13.75
N ALA A 583 -108.58 -19.45 -13.26
CA ALA A 583 -107.38 -18.62 -13.10
C ALA A 583 -106.19 -19.50 -12.60
N VAL A 584 -104.96 -19.21 -13.03
CA VAL A 584 -103.77 -18.81 -12.21
C VAL A 584 -102.87 -19.91 -11.59
N ASP A 585 -101.56 -19.67 -11.75
CA ASP A 585 -100.35 -20.22 -11.12
C ASP A 585 -100.07 -21.75 -11.11
N ARG A 586 -98.93 -22.26 -11.61
CA ARG A 586 -97.48 -21.93 -11.43
C ARG A 586 -96.93 -22.50 -10.11
N TRP A 587 -95.89 -23.35 -10.21
CA TRP A 587 -94.57 -23.24 -9.54
C TRP A 587 -93.71 -24.51 -9.79
N PHE A 588 -92.51 -24.31 -10.33
CA PHE A 588 -91.18 -24.78 -9.87
C PHE A 588 -91.06 -25.95 -8.85
N ASN A 589 -89.99 -26.78 -8.81
CA ASN A 589 -88.80 -26.97 -9.67
C ASN A 589 -88.08 -28.30 -9.33
N GLN A 590 -87.05 -28.64 -10.10
CA GLN A 590 -85.79 -29.35 -9.73
C GLN A 590 -85.72 -30.22 -8.45
N THR A 591 -85.36 -31.49 -8.67
CA THR A 591 -84.02 -31.99 -8.28
C THR A 591 -83.41 -32.78 -9.44
#